data_AF-A0A8E2S0R9-F1
#
_entry.id   AF-A0A8E2S0R9-F1
#
_cell.length_a   1.000
_cell.length_b   1.000
_cell.length_c   1.000
_cell.angle_alpha   90.00
_cell.angle_beta   90.00
_cell.angle_gamma   90.00
#
_symmetry.space_group_name_H-M   'P 1'
#
loop_
_entity.id
_entity.type
_entity.pdbx_description
1 polymer ?
#
loop_
_entity_poly.entity_id
_entity_poly.type
_entity_poly.pdbx_seq_one_letter_code
_entity_poly.pdbx_strand_id
1 'polypeptide(L)'
;MVNDAQNENTQSANNVEELVSNKYVAFCDILGFSAKLANDFDATLDVYRRFGERLDPELFESGVKMTMYSDAILLTSDELAPVLSAVQVLWFIALTEDLMIRGGIAYGRYWERRHGDHLMVVSDALAAAVKIESMVSVPAVALSDDIEIPLDFWVARGRAGMPQAYRSHIALRSGFSR
;
A
#
# COMPACT_ATOMS: atom_id res chain seq x y z
N MET A 1 58.19 -0.64 -15.60
CA MET A 1 57.60 0.10 -16.74
C MET A 1 56.50 -0.80 -17.27
N VAL A 2 55.34 -0.92 -16.59
CA VAL A 2 54.20 0.02 -16.57
C VAL A 2 53.90 0.57 -17.96
N ASN A 3 52.76 0.15 -18.52
CA ASN A 3 51.69 0.99 -19.09
C ASN A 3 50.77 0.04 -19.91
N ASP A 4 49.55 -0.23 -19.47
CA ASP A 4 48.35 0.61 -19.59
C ASP A 4 47.52 0.13 -20.79
N ALA A 5 46.62 -0.84 -20.57
CA ALA A 5 45.56 -1.15 -21.53
C ALA A 5 44.37 -1.94 -20.95
N GLN A 6 44.27 -2.13 -19.63
CA GLN A 6 43.19 -2.96 -19.06
C GLN A 6 42.80 -2.47 -17.67
N ASN A 7 42.11 -1.32 -17.55
CA ASN A 7 41.17 -1.12 -16.43
C ASN A 7 40.26 0.13 -16.46
N GLU A 8 39.92 0.71 -17.61
CA GLU A 8 39.08 1.94 -17.63
C GLU A 8 37.65 1.76 -18.16
N ASN A 9 37.19 0.55 -18.46
CA ASN A 9 35.82 0.33 -18.96
C ASN A 9 34.85 -0.39 -18.00
N THR A 10 35.19 -0.48 -16.71
CA THR A 10 34.32 -1.09 -15.68
C THR A 10 33.65 -0.05 -14.77
N GLN A 11 33.65 1.23 -15.17
CA GLN A 11 33.11 2.33 -14.36
C GLN A 11 32.17 3.22 -15.16
N SER A 12 31.07 2.68 -15.70
CA SER A 12 29.98 3.50 -16.28
C SER A 12 28.70 2.70 -16.55
N ALA A 13 28.05 2.15 -15.52
CA ALA A 13 26.60 1.89 -15.53
C ALA A 13 26.14 1.36 -14.16
N ASN A 14 25.16 2.04 -13.56
CA ASN A 14 24.33 1.62 -12.41
C ASN A 14 24.76 2.04 -10.99
N ASN A 15 25.41 3.19 -10.83
CA ASN A 15 25.21 3.99 -9.60
C ASN A 15 23.97 4.87 -9.78
N VAL A 16 22.79 4.25 -9.85
CA VAL A 16 21.58 4.94 -9.40
C VAL A 16 21.63 4.81 -7.89
N GLU A 17 22.00 5.88 -7.19
CA GLU A 17 21.85 5.93 -5.74
C GLU A 17 20.43 5.47 -5.41
N GLU A 18 20.31 4.40 -4.63
CA GLU A 18 19.01 3.86 -4.21
C GLU A 18 18.40 4.86 -3.22
N LEU A 19 17.73 5.87 -3.77
CA LEU A 19 17.24 7.02 -3.04
C LEU A 19 16.10 6.60 -2.12
N VAL A 20 16.26 6.93 -0.84
CA VAL A 20 15.16 6.93 0.13
C VAL A 20 14.19 8.05 -0.26
N SER A 21 12.92 7.73 -0.50
CA SER A 21 11.88 8.73 -0.76
C SER A 21 10.69 8.55 0.18
N ASN A 22 9.86 9.58 0.34
CA ASN A 22 8.61 9.40 1.06
C ASN A 22 7.56 8.79 0.12
N LYS A 23 6.86 7.76 0.59
CA LYS A 23 5.79 7.08 -0.15
C LYS A 23 4.58 6.83 0.73
N TYR A 24 3.43 6.72 0.09
CA TYR A 24 2.25 6.08 0.67
C TYR A 24 2.42 4.58 0.58
N VAL A 25 2.19 3.89 1.69
CA VAL A 25 2.33 2.45 1.83
C VAL A 25 1.05 1.89 2.43
N ALA A 26 0.38 1.00 1.70
CA ALA A 26 -0.67 0.16 2.25
C ALA A 26 -0.13 -1.24 2.50
N PHE A 27 -0.34 -1.73 3.72
CA PHE A 27 -0.14 -3.13 4.08
C PHE A 27 -1.51 -3.76 4.30
N CYS A 28 -1.82 -4.81 3.54
CA CYS A 28 -3.06 -5.57 3.66
C CYS A 28 -2.73 -7.04 3.94
N ASP A 29 -3.50 -7.66 4.80
CA ASP A 29 -3.42 -9.07 5.20
C ASP A 29 -4.71 -9.79 4.84
N ILE A 30 -4.63 -11.02 4.32
CA ILE A 30 -5.78 -11.89 4.05
C ILE A 30 -6.18 -12.61 5.33
N LEU A 31 -7.31 -12.22 5.90
CA LEU A 31 -7.78 -12.74 7.18
C LEU A 31 -8.05 -14.25 7.14
N GLY A 32 -7.49 -14.97 8.12
CA GLY A 32 -7.72 -16.39 8.31
C GLY A 32 -7.00 -17.30 7.31
N PHE A 33 -6.10 -16.74 6.48
CA PHE A 33 -5.40 -17.50 5.43
C PHE A 33 -4.58 -18.67 5.99
N SER A 34 -3.78 -18.44 7.05
CA SER A 34 -2.96 -19.51 7.64
C SER A 34 -3.81 -20.63 8.25
N ALA A 35 -4.98 -20.30 8.81
CA ALA A 35 -5.92 -21.29 9.33
C ALA A 35 -6.59 -22.10 8.21
N LYS A 36 -6.95 -21.46 7.09
CA LYS A 36 -7.46 -22.18 5.90
C LYS A 36 -6.40 -23.13 5.34
N LEU A 37 -5.16 -22.66 5.19
CA LEU A 37 -4.04 -23.44 4.68
C LEU A 37 -3.73 -24.69 5.53
N ALA A 38 -3.85 -24.59 6.85
CA ALA A 38 -3.62 -25.71 7.77
C ALA A 38 -4.71 -26.78 7.72
N ASN A 39 -5.95 -26.40 7.37
CA ASN A 39 -7.11 -27.30 7.34
C ASN A 39 -7.31 -27.95 5.97
N ASP A 40 -7.10 -27.19 4.89
CA ASP A 40 -7.29 -27.66 3.51
C ASP A 40 -6.34 -26.90 2.57
N PHE A 41 -5.15 -27.47 2.36
CA PHE A 41 -4.10 -26.86 1.55
C PHE A 41 -4.51 -26.70 0.08
N ASP A 42 -5.07 -27.76 -0.52
CA ASP A 42 -5.38 -27.79 -1.95
C ASP A 42 -6.51 -26.80 -2.30
N ALA A 43 -7.59 -26.79 -1.50
CA ALA A 43 -8.66 -25.81 -1.71
C ALA A 43 -8.19 -24.37 -1.49
N THR A 44 -7.33 -24.14 -0.50
CA THR A 44 -6.75 -22.81 -0.24
C THR A 44 -5.85 -22.36 -1.38
N LEU A 45 -5.03 -23.26 -1.94
CA LEU A 45 -4.18 -22.99 -3.09
C LEU A 45 -5.02 -22.62 -4.33
N ASP A 46 -6.12 -23.31 -4.57
CA ASP A 46 -7.01 -23.02 -5.70
C ASP A 46 -7.67 -21.65 -5.56
N VAL A 47 -8.14 -21.28 -4.37
CA VAL A 47 -8.66 -19.92 -4.08
C VAL A 47 -7.57 -18.87 -4.29
N TYR A 48 -6.36 -19.12 -3.76
CA TYR A 48 -5.23 -18.20 -3.86
C TYR A 48 -4.76 -17.98 -5.30
N ARG A 49 -4.78 -19.03 -6.14
CA ARG A 49 -4.48 -18.94 -7.57
C ARG A 49 -5.50 -18.09 -8.31
N ARG A 50 -6.80 -18.34 -8.13
CA ARG A 50 -7.86 -17.54 -8.77
C ARG A 50 -7.79 -16.07 -8.34
N PHE A 51 -7.54 -15.85 -7.05
CA PHE A 51 -7.32 -14.49 -6.54
C PHE A 51 -6.13 -13.82 -7.25
N GLY A 52 -4.97 -14.48 -7.33
CA GLY A 52 -3.79 -13.97 -8.01
C GLY A 52 -3.97 -13.74 -9.52
N GLU A 53 -4.65 -14.65 -10.22
CA GLU A 53 -4.97 -14.52 -11.65
C GLU A 53 -5.82 -13.29 -11.96
N ARG A 54 -6.63 -12.84 -10.99
CA ARG A 54 -7.50 -11.67 -11.13
C ARG A 54 -6.83 -10.37 -10.73
N LEU A 55 -5.68 -10.43 -10.08
CA LEU A 55 -4.85 -9.27 -9.75
C LEU A 55 -4.03 -8.83 -10.97
N ASP A 56 -4.73 -8.49 -12.05
CA ASP A 56 -4.12 -7.95 -13.27
C ASP A 56 -3.50 -6.57 -12.97
N PRO A 57 -2.20 -6.35 -13.24
CA PRO A 57 -1.56 -5.04 -13.10
C PRO A 57 -2.30 -3.89 -13.80
N GLU A 58 -3.03 -4.16 -14.89
CA GLU A 58 -3.80 -3.15 -15.62
C GLU A 58 -5.03 -2.64 -14.85
N LEU A 59 -5.49 -3.37 -13.83
CA LEU A 59 -6.61 -2.95 -12.97
C LEU A 59 -6.20 -1.88 -11.95
N PHE A 60 -4.90 -1.70 -11.73
CA PHE A 60 -4.36 -0.73 -10.79
C PHE A 60 -4.00 0.55 -11.54
N GLU A 61 -4.38 1.70 -10.96
CA GLU A 61 -4.00 3.00 -11.50
C GLU A 61 -2.49 3.10 -11.66
N SER A 62 -2.05 3.82 -12.69
CA SER A 62 -0.63 4.03 -12.94
C SER A 62 0.04 4.66 -11.72
N GLY A 63 1.25 4.19 -11.39
CA GLY A 63 2.00 4.68 -10.24
C GLY A 63 1.77 3.92 -8.93
N VAL A 64 0.98 2.84 -8.93
CA VAL A 64 0.95 1.89 -7.81
C VAL A 64 1.83 0.68 -8.11
N LYS A 65 2.73 0.36 -7.18
CA LYS A 65 3.48 -0.89 -7.18
C LYS A 65 2.88 -1.85 -6.17
N MET A 66 2.41 -2.99 -6.65
CA MET A 66 1.91 -4.07 -5.82
C MET A 66 2.96 -5.16 -5.62
N THR A 67 2.99 -5.75 -4.42
CA THR A 67 3.79 -6.93 -4.11
C THR A 67 3.02 -7.80 -3.15
N MET A 68 2.90 -9.07 -3.47
CA MET A 68 2.16 -10.04 -2.68
C MET A 68 3.09 -11.17 -2.27
N TYR A 69 3.06 -11.51 -0.99
CA TYR A 69 3.81 -12.61 -0.40
C TYR A 69 2.92 -13.31 0.63
N SER A 70 2.54 -14.56 0.34
CA SER A 70 1.56 -15.29 1.16
C SER A 70 0.26 -14.47 1.29
N ASP A 71 -0.22 -14.28 2.50
CA ASP A 71 -1.36 -13.48 2.92
C ASP A 71 -1.09 -11.97 2.95
N ALA A 72 0.17 -11.54 2.84
CA ALA A 72 0.54 -10.13 2.89
C ALA A 72 0.60 -9.49 1.50
N ILE A 73 -0.03 -8.32 1.38
CA ILE A 73 -0.13 -7.53 0.16
C ILE A 73 0.35 -6.11 0.47
N LEU A 74 1.39 -5.68 -0.24
CA LEU A 74 2.02 -4.38 -0.12
C LEU A 74 1.70 -3.55 -1.37
N LEU A 75 1.12 -2.37 -1.17
CA LEU A 75 0.89 -1.38 -2.21
C LEU A 75 1.71 -0.13 -1.88
N THR A 76 2.44 0.39 -2.86
CA THR A 76 3.23 1.61 -2.69
C THR A 76 3.01 2.59 -3.83
N SER A 77 2.98 3.88 -3.52
CA SER A 77 2.88 4.97 -4.50
C SER A 77 3.45 6.27 -3.92
N ASP A 78 3.77 7.21 -4.79
CA ASP A 78 4.10 8.59 -4.40
C ASP A 78 2.84 9.41 -4.07
N GLU A 79 1.66 8.96 -4.51
CA GLU A 79 0.37 9.62 -4.32
C GLU A 79 -0.63 8.78 -3.52
N LEU A 80 -1.48 9.43 -2.72
CA LEU A 80 -2.47 8.74 -1.89
C LEU A 80 -3.63 8.16 -2.73
N ALA A 81 -4.13 8.92 -3.70
CA ALA A 81 -5.34 8.55 -4.45
C ALA A 81 -5.19 7.22 -5.20
N PRO A 82 -4.08 6.94 -5.91
CA PRO A 82 -3.86 5.64 -6.55
C PRO A 82 -3.82 4.49 -5.54
N VAL A 83 -3.23 4.68 -4.35
CA VAL A 83 -3.22 3.65 -3.28
C VAL A 83 -4.64 3.37 -2.79
N LEU A 84 -5.44 4.41 -2.55
CA LEU A 84 -6.83 4.24 -2.13
C LEU A 84 -7.69 3.54 -3.19
N SER A 85 -7.47 3.84 -4.47
CA SER A 85 -8.12 3.18 -5.61
C SER A 85 -7.72 1.70 -5.69
N ALA A 86 -6.42 1.42 -5.60
CA ALA A 86 -5.88 0.07 -5.58
C ALA A 86 -6.43 -0.78 -4.42
N VAL A 87 -6.54 -0.22 -3.22
CA VAL A 87 -7.14 -0.91 -2.06
C VAL A 87 -8.62 -1.24 -2.31
N GLN A 88 -9.37 -0.37 -2.99
CA GLN A 88 -10.78 -0.65 -3.33
C GLN A 88 -10.91 -1.79 -4.34
N VAL A 89 -10.08 -1.79 -5.38
CA VAL A 89 -10.02 -2.88 -6.37
C VAL A 89 -9.62 -4.19 -5.69
N LEU A 90 -8.60 -4.15 -4.82
CA LEU A 90 -8.15 -5.31 -4.06
C LEU A 90 -9.27 -5.90 -3.20
N TRP A 91 -10.01 -5.06 -2.49
CA TRP A 91 -11.19 -5.46 -1.72
C TRP A 91 -12.24 -6.13 -2.59
N PHE A 92 -12.56 -5.53 -3.74
CA PHE A 92 -13.56 -6.07 -4.66
C PHE A 92 -13.16 -7.47 -5.14
N ILE A 93 -11.91 -7.65 -5.56
CA ILE A 93 -11.39 -8.95 -6.02
C ILE A 93 -11.40 -9.97 -4.88
N ALA A 94 -10.92 -9.59 -3.68
CA ALA A 94 -10.91 -10.47 -2.51
C ALA A 94 -12.31 -10.98 -2.17
N LEU A 95 -13.31 -10.10 -2.13
CA LEU A 95 -14.70 -10.46 -1.82
C LEU A 95 -15.31 -11.42 -2.83
N THR A 96 -14.93 -11.32 -4.10
CA THR A 96 -15.41 -12.25 -5.13
C THR A 96 -14.79 -13.65 -5.06
N GLU A 97 -13.76 -13.84 -4.22
CA GLU A 97 -13.14 -15.15 -3.95
C GLU A 97 -13.37 -15.60 -2.48
N ASP A 98 -14.37 -15.02 -1.79
CA ASP A 98 -14.68 -15.28 -0.38
C ASP A 98 -13.48 -15.05 0.56
N LEU A 99 -12.67 -14.04 0.23
CA LEU A 99 -11.56 -13.54 1.03
C LEU A 99 -11.94 -12.20 1.67
N MET A 100 -11.47 -12.01 2.91
CA MET A 100 -11.56 -10.74 3.61
C MET A 100 -10.15 -10.24 3.84
N ILE A 101 -9.95 -8.93 3.69
CA ILE A 101 -8.66 -8.31 3.98
C ILE A 101 -8.75 -7.36 5.17
N ARG A 102 -7.63 -7.12 5.81
CA ARG A 102 -7.46 -6.09 6.83
C ARG A 102 -6.15 -5.36 6.56
N GLY A 103 -6.06 -4.07 6.89
CA GLY A 103 -4.82 -3.37 6.63
C GLY A 103 -4.69 -1.99 7.24
N GLY A 104 -3.55 -1.40 6.96
CA GLY A 104 -3.21 -0.04 7.32
C GLY A 104 -2.58 0.70 6.15
N ILE A 105 -2.77 2.00 6.07
CA ILE A 105 -2.15 2.90 5.10
C ILE A 105 -1.41 3.98 5.88
N ALA A 106 -0.13 4.16 5.61
CA ALA A 106 0.69 5.19 6.22
C ALA A 106 1.57 5.89 5.17
N TYR A 107 2.10 7.05 5.55
CA TYR A 107 3.00 7.85 4.72
C TYR A 107 4.33 8.07 5.42
N GLY A 108 5.44 8.00 4.70
CA GLY A 108 6.76 8.22 5.27
C GLY A 108 7.89 7.62 4.45
N ARG A 109 9.07 7.57 5.05
CA ARG A 109 10.31 7.12 4.38
C ARG A 109 10.16 5.69 3.90
N TYR A 110 10.59 5.46 2.68
CA TYR A 110 10.55 4.18 2.01
C TYR A 110 11.80 4.01 1.16
N TRP A 111 12.43 2.86 1.33
CA TRP A 111 13.51 2.38 0.50
C TRP A 111 13.23 0.92 0.16
N GLU A 112 13.42 0.57 -1.10
CA GLU A 112 13.38 -0.82 -1.53
C GLU A 112 14.52 -1.11 -2.51
N ARG A 113 14.96 -2.36 -2.52
CA ARG A 113 15.86 -2.89 -3.53
C ARG A 113 15.39 -4.27 -3.95
N ARG A 114 15.37 -4.49 -5.27
CA ARG A 114 15.13 -5.80 -5.88
C ARG A 114 16.38 -6.26 -6.60
N HIS A 115 16.92 -7.40 -6.18
CA HIS A 115 18.08 -8.00 -6.83
C HIS A 115 17.88 -9.52 -6.92
N GLY A 116 17.63 -10.01 -8.14
CA GLY A 116 17.20 -11.40 -8.36
C GLY A 116 15.90 -11.69 -7.61
N ASP A 117 15.91 -12.75 -6.82
CA ASP A 117 14.75 -13.18 -6.00
C ASP A 117 14.64 -12.46 -4.65
N HIS A 118 15.57 -11.54 -4.35
CA HIS A 118 15.59 -10.82 -3.08
C HIS A 118 14.85 -9.48 -3.19
N LEU A 119 13.85 -9.32 -2.33
CA LEU A 119 13.21 -8.04 -2.03
C LEU A 119 13.67 -7.57 -0.64
N MET A 120 14.31 -6.41 -0.60
CA MET A 120 14.67 -5.73 0.65
C MET A 120 13.87 -4.44 0.75
N VAL A 121 13.23 -4.23 1.90
CA VAL A 121 12.44 -3.03 2.16
C VAL A 121 12.80 -2.50 3.54
N VAL A 122 13.07 -1.20 3.63
CA VAL A 122 13.26 -0.48 4.89
C VAL A 122 12.35 0.75 4.84
N SER A 123 11.33 0.77 5.69
CA SER A 123 10.33 1.84 5.64
C SER A 123 9.63 2.05 6.98
N ASP A 124 9.60 3.30 7.44
CA ASP A 124 8.80 3.69 8.59
C ASP A 124 7.30 3.64 8.25
N ALA A 125 6.95 4.00 7.00
CA ALA A 125 5.59 3.94 6.51
C ALA A 125 5.07 2.49 6.53
N LEU A 126 5.88 1.52 6.10
CA LEU A 126 5.53 0.10 6.22
C LEU A 126 5.34 -0.31 7.69
N ALA A 127 6.27 0.05 8.57
CA ALA A 127 6.16 -0.28 10.00
C ALA A 127 4.89 0.32 10.63
N ALA A 128 4.54 1.56 10.27
CA ALA A 128 3.31 2.21 10.71
C ALA A 128 2.04 1.53 10.14
N ALA A 129 2.04 1.17 8.86
CA ALA A 129 0.94 0.47 8.22
C ALA A 129 0.66 -0.90 8.87
N VAL A 130 1.71 -1.68 9.17
CA VAL A 130 1.61 -2.96 9.90
C VAL A 130 1.07 -2.74 11.31
N LYS A 131 1.52 -1.69 12.00
CA LYS A 131 0.99 -1.35 13.33
C LYS A 131 -0.51 -1.05 13.27
N ILE A 132 -0.96 -0.27 12.29
CA ILE A 132 -2.38 0.05 12.09
C ILE A 132 -3.18 -1.22 11.82
N GLU A 133 -2.70 -2.09 10.92
CA GLU A 133 -3.33 -3.38 10.62
C GLU A 133 -3.59 -4.19 11.90
N SER A 134 -2.60 -4.25 12.80
CA SER A 134 -2.71 -4.99 14.07
C SER A 134 -3.74 -4.40 15.05
N MET A 135 -4.05 -3.10 14.92
CA MET A 135 -5.02 -2.39 15.75
C MET A 135 -6.45 -2.49 15.21
N VAL A 136 -6.62 -2.80 13.93
CA VAL A 136 -7.94 -2.95 13.31
C VAL A 136 -8.52 -4.32 13.70
N SER A 137 -9.67 -4.32 14.37
CA SER A 137 -10.35 -5.57 14.80
C SER A 137 -11.36 -6.11 13.80
N VAL A 138 -11.61 -5.38 12.72
CA VAL A 138 -12.61 -5.69 11.70
C VAL A 138 -11.96 -5.83 10.31
N PRO A 139 -12.64 -6.44 9.33
CA PRO A 139 -12.17 -6.46 7.95
C PRO A 139 -12.22 -5.06 7.32
N ALA A 140 -11.19 -4.26 7.57
CA ALA A 140 -11.07 -2.89 7.07
C ALA A 140 -9.61 -2.52 6.83
N VAL A 141 -9.39 -1.58 5.91
CA VAL A 141 -8.09 -0.95 5.70
C VAL A 141 -8.17 0.48 6.21
N ALA A 142 -7.43 0.78 7.27
CA ALA A 142 -7.48 2.07 7.96
C ALA A 142 -6.32 2.98 7.54
N LEU A 143 -6.53 4.29 7.60
CA LEU A 143 -5.49 5.29 7.35
C LEU A 143 -4.82 5.69 8.66
N SER A 144 -3.53 6.01 8.59
CA SER A 144 -2.82 6.69 9.68
C SER A 144 -3.42 8.07 9.93
N ASP A 145 -3.48 8.47 11.20
CA ASP A 145 -3.99 9.79 11.60
C ASP A 145 -3.16 10.94 11.00
N ASP A 146 -1.90 10.68 10.65
CA ASP A 146 -0.99 11.67 10.04
C ASP A 146 -1.28 11.93 8.55
N ILE A 147 -2.18 11.17 7.92
CA ILE A 147 -2.57 11.39 6.52
C ILE A 147 -3.71 12.40 6.46
N GLU A 148 -3.41 13.59 5.95
CA GLU A 148 -4.42 14.61 5.70
C GLU A 148 -5.20 14.30 4.42
N ILE A 149 -6.53 14.19 4.53
CA ILE A 149 -7.43 14.13 3.36
C ILE A 149 -7.99 15.54 3.13
N PRO A 150 -7.67 16.19 2.00
CA PRO A 150 -8.17 17.52 1.70
C PRO A 150 -9.71 17.59 1.67
N LEU A 151 -10.27 18.70 2.15
CA LEU A 151 -11.72 18.86 2.36
C LEU A 151 -12.53 18.79 1.06
N ASP A 152 -11.95 19.19 -0.06
CA ASP A 152 -12.54 19.14 -1.40
C ASP A 152 -12.92 17.72 -1.85
N PHE A 153 -12.15 16.70 -1.45
CA PHE A 153 -12.49 15.29 -1.70
C PHE A 153 -13.78 14.86 -0.99
N TRP A 154 -14.09 15.46 0.15
CA TRP A 154 -15.33 15.21 0.88
C TRP A 154 -16.51 15.98 0.29
N VAL A 155 -16.27 17.20 -0.20
CA VAL A 155 -17.30 18.09 -0.75
C VAL A 155 -17.81 17.58 -2.11
N ALA A 156 -16.95 16.97 -2.93
CA ALA A 156 -17.34 16.39 -4.22
C ALA A 156 -18.44 15.31 -4.08
N ARG A 157 -18.43 14.52 -2.99
CA ARG A 157 -19.49 13.56 -2.62
C ARG A 157 -20.59 14.18 -1.74
N GLY A 158 -20.31 15.36 -1.17
CA GLY A 158 -21.01 15.97 -0.05
C GLY A 158 -22.16 16.93 -0.36
N ARG A 159 -22.84 16.84 -1.50
CA ARG A 159 -24.16 17.52 -1.64
C ARG A 159 -25.23 16.96 -0.68
N ALA A 160 -24.94 15.86 0.04
CA ALA A 160 -25.90 15.20 0.94
C ALA A 160 -25.44 14.95 2.40
N GLY A 161 -24.25 15.36 2.84
CA GLY A 161 -23.89 15.31 4.27
C GLY A 161 -22.44 14.97 4.57
N MET A 162 -21.74 15.89 5.23
CA MET A 162 -20.37 15.71 5.71
C MET A 162 -20.37 15.07 7.13
N PRO A 163 -19.50 14.08 7.42
CA PRO A 163 -19.39 13.47 8.74
C PRO A 163 -19.02 14.48 9.83
N GLN A 164 -19.64 14.34 11.01
CA GLN A 164 -19.57 15.33 12.10
C GLN A 164 -18.17 15.53 12.68
N ALA A 165 -17.28 14.54 12.60
CA ALA A 165 -15.89 14.60 13.06
C ALA A 165 -15.04 15.68 12.36
N TYR A 166 -15.37 16.04 11.12
CA TYR A 166 -14.63 17.05 10.35
C TYR A 166 -15.25 18.46 10.45
N ARG A 167 -16.39 18.62 11.13
CA ARG A 167 -17.04 19.93 11.31
C ARG A 167 -16.31 20.83 12.31
N SER A 168 -15.73 20.24 13.36
CA SER A 168 -15.08 20.96 14.47
C SER A 168 -13.75 21.61 14.07
N HIS A 169 -13.02 21.04 13.11
CA HIS A 169 -11.76 21.64 12.62
C HIS A 169 -11.97 22.86 11.71
N ILE A 170 -13.15 22.98 11.09
CA ILE A 170 -13.49 24.13 10.24
C ILE A 170 -13.87 25.34 11.10
N ALA A 171 -14.68 25.16 12.14
CA ALA A 171 -15.13 26.25 13.01
C ALA A 171 -14.01 26.97 13.77
N LEU A 172 -12.85 26.32 13.95
CA LEU A 172 -11.68 26.90 14.61
C LEU A 172 -10.71 27.61 13.65
N ARG A 173 -10.83 27.40 12.33
CA ARG A 173 -9.94 28.01 11.33
C ARG A 173 -10.62 29.00 10.40
N SER A 174 -11.94 28.95 10.25
CA SER A 174 -12.69 30.03 9.62
C SER A 174 -13.18 30.97 10.71
N GLY A 175 -12.47 32.08 10.90
CA GLY A 175 -12.92 33.22 11.70
C GLY A 175 -14.16 33.89 11.09
N PHE A 176 -15.26 33.14 10.95
CA PHE A 176 -16.58 33.70 10.69
C PHE A 176 -17.21 34.07 12.03
N SER A 177 -16.84 35.27 12.47
CA SER A 177 -17.67 36.03 13.39
C SER A 177 -18.95 36.43 12.66
N ARG A 178 -20.09 36.05 13.21
CA ARG A 178 -21.33 36.83 13.14
C ARG A 178 -21.89 36.93 14.55
#